data_AF-A0A5K0WZF1-F1
#
_entry.id   AF-A0A5K0WZF1-F1
#
_cell.length_a   1.000
_cell.length_b   1.000
_cell.length_c   1.000
_cell.angle_alpha   90.00
_cell.angle_beta   90.00
_cell.angle_gamma   90.00
#
_symmetry.space_group_name_H-M   'P 1'
#
loop_
_entity.id
_entity.type
_entity.pdbx_description
1 polymer ?
#
loop_
_entity_poly.entity_id
_entity_poly.type
_entity_poly.pdbx_seq_one_letter_code
_entity_poly.pdbx_strand_id
1 'polypeptide(L)' 'FDAVIHFAGLKAVGESVQKPLMYYNNNLIGTITLLEVMAAHGCKK' A
#
# COMPACT_ATOMS: atom_id res chain seq x y z
N PHE A 1 18.27 -2.15 -3.56
CA PHE A 1 17.69 -1.04 -2.79
C PHE A 1 17.65 -1.46 -1.33
N ASP A 2 18.19 -0.66 -0.42
CA ASP A 2 18.22 -1.00 1.00
C ASP A 2 16.92 -0.65 1.72
N ALA A 3 16.17 0.34 1.22
CA ALA A 3 14.93 0.85 1.81
C ALA A 3 13.88 1.30 0.79
N VAL A 4 12.59 1.24 1.14
CA VAL A 4 11.46 1.82 0.38
C VAL A 4 10.55 2.64 1.29
N ILE A 5 10.16 3.84 0.82
CA ILE A 5 9.11 4.65 1.48
C ILE A 5 7.88 4.69 0.56
N HIS A 6 6.75 4.21 1.05
CA HIS A 6 5.50 4.11 0.30
C HIS A 6 4.49 5.16 0.74
N PHE A 7 4.24 6.15 -0.11
CA PHE A 7 3.22 7.18 0.11
C PHE A 7 1.95 6.98 -0.72
N ALA A 8 1.92 5.97 -1.61
CA ALA A 8 0.73 5.77 -2.44
C ALA A 8 -0.39 5.16 -1.60
N GLY A 9 -1.52 5.88 -1.57
CA GLY A 9 -2.66 5.55 -0.76
C GLY A 9 -3.74 6.60 -0.93
N LEU A 10 -5.00 6.17 -1.03
CA LEU A 10 -6.14 7.08 -0.96
C LEU A 10 -6.28 7.53 0.50
N LYS A 11 -6.42 8.85 0.72
CA LYS A 11 -6.38 9.45 2.07
C LYS A 11 -7.68 10.12 2.51
N ALA A 12 -8.61 10.39 1.60
CA ALA A 12 -9.79 11.19 1.93
C ALA A 12 -10.78 10.36 2.77
N VAL A 13 -10.95 10.73 4.04
CA VAL A 13 -11.81 10.01 5.01
C VAL A 13 -13.28 9.98 4.54
N GLY A 14 -13.79 11.11 4.04
CA GLY A 14 -15.18 11.17 3.56
C GLY A 14 -15.45 10.15 2.45
N GLU A 15 -14.55 10.06 1.48
CA GLU A 15 -14.69 9.09 0.38
C GLU A 15 -14.41 7.65 0.83
N SER A 16 -13.51 7.43 1.80
CA SER A 16 -13.21 6.08 2.29
C SER A 16 -14.41 5.39 2.92
N VAL A 17 -15.27 6.15 3.60
CA VAL A 17 -16.51 5.61 4.19
C VAL A 17 -17.55 5.28 3.12
N GLN A 18 -17.59 6.06 2.03
CA GLN A 18 -18.51 5.83 0.92
C GLN A 18 -18.04 4.72 -0.03
N LYS A 19 -16.72 4.54 -0.18
CA LYS A 19 -16.08 3.58 -1.09
C LYS A 19 -15.04 2.70 -0.36
N PRO A 20 -15.43 1.95 0.68
CA PRO A 20 -14.49 1.23 1.53
C PRO A 20 -13.68 0.16 0.78
N LEU A 21 -14.32 -0.60 -0.12
CA LEU A 21 -13.63 -1.65 -0.89
C LEU A 21 -12.55 -1.08 -1.84
N MET A 22 -12.80 0.10 -2.43
CA MET A 22 -11.81 0.78 -3.27
C MET A 22 -10.57 1.16 -2.45
N TYR A 23 -10.79 1.69 -1.25
CA TYR A 23 -9.72 2.06 -0.32
C TYR A 23 -8.96 0.84 0.20
N TYR A 24 -9.64 -0.26 0.49
CA TYR A 24 -8.97 -1.51 0.88
C TYR A 24 -8.15 -2.10 -0.26
N ASN A 25 -8.68 -2.11 -1.47
CA ASN A 25 -7.93 -2.60 -2.62
C ASN A 25 -6.67 -1.75 -2.87
N ASN A 26 -6.80 -0.42 -2.87
CA ASN A 26 -5.65 0.44 -3.12
C ASN A 26 -4.64 0.41 -1.97
N ASN A 27 -5.09 0.59 -0.73
CA ASN A 27 -4.18 0.84 0.39
C ASN A 27 -3.66 -0.46 1.00
N LEU A 28 -4.50 -1.50 1.14
CA LEU A 28 -4.08 -2.76 1.77
C LEU A 28 -3.44 -3.69 0.76
N ILE A 29 -4.15 -4.03 -0.34
CA ILE A 29 -3.60 -4.95 -1.34
C ILE A 29 -2.36 -4.35 -1.99
N GLY A 30 -2.38 -3.05 -2.33
CA GLY A 30 -1.19 -2.35 -2.84
C GLY A 30 0.01 -2.43 -1.89
N THR A 31 -0.19 -2.23 -0.59
CA THR A 31 0.88 -2.37 0.41
C THR A 31 1.38 -3.81 0.52
N ILE A 32 0.48 -4.80 0.53
CA ILE A 32 0.85 -6.22 0.59
C ILE A 32 1.72 -6.60 -0.61
N THR A 33 1.28 -6.25 -1.83
CA THR A 33 2.05 -6.51 -3.06
C THR A 33 3.42 -5.83 -3.01
N LEU A 34 3.51 -4.59 -2.51
CA LEU A 34 4.80 -3.93 -2.35
C LEU A 34 5.73 -4.70 -1.41
N LEU A 35 5.23 -5.13 -0.25
CA LEU A 35 6.01 -5.87 0.73
C LEU A 35 6.47 -7.24 0.19
N GLU A 36 5.63 -7.94 -0.57
CA GLU A 36 6.00 -9.19 -1.24
C GLU A 36 7.15 -8.98 -2.23
N VAL A 37 7.09 -7.91 -3.04
CA VAL A 37 8.15 -7.57 -3.98
C VAL A 37 9.43 -7.13 -3.28
N MET A 38 9.32 -6.35 -2.19
CA MET A 38 10.47 -5.98 -1.36
C MET A 38 11.16 -7.21 -0.80
N ALA A 39 10.40 -8.18 -0.27
CA ALA A 39 10.93 -9.44 0.22
C ALA A 39 11.63 -10.24 -0.89
N ALA A 40 11.01 -10.35 -2.08
CA ALA A 40 11.58 -11.05 -3.23
C ALA A 40 12.92 -10.44 -3.71
N HIS A 41 13.14 -9.14 -3.50
CA HIS A 41 14.37 -8.43 -3.87
C HIS A 41 15.33 -8.22 -2.70
N GLY A 42 15.06 -8.81 -1.53
CA GLY A 42 15.89 -8.65 -0.34
C GLY A 42 15.95 -7.21 0.21
N CYS A 43 14.96 -6.37 -0.10
CA CYS A 43 14.82 -5.03 0.48
C CYS A 43 14.27 -5.17 1.91
N LYS A 44 15.02 -4.69 2.90
CA LYS A 44 14.75 -4.95 4.33
C LYS A 44 14.21 -3.74 5.09
N LYS A 45 14.18 -2.56 4.47
CA LYS A 45 13.79 -1.30 5.10
C LYS A 45 12.83 -0.52 4.21
#